data_AF-A0A923SCW3-F1
#
_entry.id   AF-A0A923SCW3-F1
#
_cell.length_a   1.000
_cell.length_b   1.000
_cell.length_c   1.000
_cell.angle_alpha   90.00
_cell.angle_beta   90.00
_cell.angle_gamma   90.00
#
_symmetry.space_group_name_H-M   'P 1'
#
loop_
_entity.id
_entity.type
_entity.pdbx_description
1 polymer ?
#
loop_
_entity_poly.entity_id
_entity_poly.type
_entity_poly.pdbx_seq_one_letter_code
_entity_poly.pdbx_strand_id
1 'polypeptide(L)'
;MKMKRLFTLVLSLMMILSLSAPASAIDGENVYTKEEISSINEVNVAKYAKSFVETIDSTADVTAGNVLTMYSENENISGYCVDILEDGYPNGYVVVKFSDNDPVVSEFSLGENIRNPYAKIME
;
A
#
# COMPACT_ATOMS: atom_id res chain seq x y z
N MET A 1 20.68 25.21 -52.63
CA MET A 1 20.64 23.96 -51.84
C MET A 1 19.58 23.04 -52.46
N LYS A 2 19.91 21.78 -52.84
CA LYS A 2 18.97 20.89 -53.55
C LYS A 2 17.68 20.72 -52.72
N MET A 3 16.52 20.92 -53.32
CA MET A 3 15.17 20.91 -52.71
C MET A 3 14.92 19.69 -51.79
N LYS A 4 15.52 18.54 -52.13
CA LYS A 4 15.50 17.31 -51.31
C LYS A 4 16.16 17.47 -49.93
N ARG A 5 17.26 18.22 -49.82
CA ARG A 5 17.98 18.48 -48.56
C ARG A 5 17.20 19.44 -47.65
N LEU A 6 16.47 20.40 -48.24
CA LEU A 6 15.61 21.31 -47.49
C LEU A 6 14.44 20.54 -46.86
N PHE A 7 13.83 19.63 -47.62
CA PHE A 7 12.73 18.80 -47.11
C PHE A 7 13.15 17.92 -45.93
N THR A 8 14.33 17.28 -46.02
CA THR A 8 14.86 16.48 -44.91
C THR A 8 15.13 17.31 -43.66
N LEU A 9 15.66 18.52 -43.82
CA LEU A 9 15.91 19.43 -42.70
C LEU A 9 14.61 19.84 -41.99
N VAL A 10 13.57 20.18 -42.75
CA VAL A 10 12.25 20.52 -42.20
C VAL A 10 11.65 19.34 -41.46
N LEU A 11 11.72 18.14 -42.02
CA LEU A 11 11.18 16.93 -41.39
C LEU A 11 11.92 16.59 -40.08
N SER A 12 13.25 16.70 -40.06
CA SER A 12 14.04 16.49 -38.83
C SER A 12 13.73 17.53 -37.76
N LEU A 13 13.48 18.78 -38.15
CA LEU A 13 13.15 19.84 -37.20
C LEU A 13 11.76 19.61 -36.58
N MET A 14 10.78 19.17 -37.36
CA MET A 14 9.45 18.82 -36.85
C MET A 14 9.51 17.65 -35.86
N MET A 15 10.34 16.64 -36.11
CA MET A 15 10.52 15.53 -35.15
C MET A 15 11.11 16.03 -33.83
N ILE A 16 12.16 16.85 -33.85
CA ILE A 16 12.79 17.39 -32.64
C ILE A 16 11.79 18.22 -31.81
N LEU A 17 10.96 19.04 -32.46
CA LEU A 17 9.92 19.83 -31.80
C LEU A 17 8.79 18.96 -31.22
N SER A 18 8.60 17.75 -31.73
CA SER A 18 7.61 16.80 -31.20
C SER A 18 8.08 16.12 -29.91
N LEU A 19 9.39 16.08 -29.63
CA LEU A 19 9.93 15.52 -28.38
C LEU A 19 9.82 16.49 -27.19
N SER A 20 9.60 17.78 -27.43
CA SER A 20 9.48 18.80 -26.38
C SER A 20 8.07 18.96 -25.80
N ALA A 21 7.10 18.16 -26.24
CA ALA A 21 5.80 18.11 -25.58
C ALA A 21 5.97 17.38 -24.23
N PRO A 22 5.78 18.04 -23.08
CA PRO A 22 5.75 17.33 -21.81
C PRO A 22 4.61 16.31 -21.88
N ALA A 23 4.94 15.03 -21.65
CA ALA A 23 3.95 14.00 -21.45
C ALA A 23 3.26 14.28 -20.10
N SER A 24 2.25 15.14 -20.12
CA SER A 24 1.35 15.29 -18.99
C SER A 24 0.42 14.09 -19.03
N ALA A 25 0.66 13.12 -18.17
CA ALA A 25 -0.39 12.20 -17.77
C ALA A 25 -1.47 13.06 -17.10
N ILE A 26 -2.56 13.33 -17.83
CA ILE A 26 -3.78 13.78 -17.17
C ILE A 26 -4.26 12.56 -16.42
N ASP A 27 -3.92 12.53 -15.14
CA ASP A 27 -4.44 11.65 -14.13
C ASP A 27 -5.96 11.55 -14.33
N GLY A 28 -6.41 10.39 -14.82
CA GLY A 28 -7.79 10.14 -15.20
C GLY A 28 -8.73 10.29 -14.02
N GLU A 29 -10.02 10.52 -14.32
CA GLU A 29 -11.11 10.58 -13.34
C GLU A 29 -10.94 9.60 -12.16
N ASN A 30 -10.87 10.15 -10.95
CA ASN A 30 -10.69 9.47 -9.64
C ASN A 30 -9.26 9.02 -9.30
N VAL A 31 -8.25 9.87 -9.49
CA VAL A 31 -6.98 9.68 -8.77
C VAL A 31 -7.18 10.04 -7.30
N TYR A 32 -7.37 8.99 -6.49
CA TYR A 32 -7.33 9.10 -5.04
C TYR A 32 -6.01 9.75 -4.59
N THR A 33 -6.06 10.65 -3.62
CA THR A 33 -4.84 11.18 -3.01
C THR A 33 -4.10 10.08 -2.26
N LYS A 34 -2.82 10.30 -1.95
CA LYS A 34 -2.02 9.35 -1.16
C LYS A 34 -2.66 9.06 0.20
N GLU A 35 -3.28 10.07 0.79
CA GLU A 35 -4.00 9.97 2.06
C GLU A 35 -5.25 9.11 1.92
N GLU A 36 -6.04 9.30 0.86
CA GLU A 36 -7.23 8.49 0.58
C GLU A 36 -6.87 7.01 0.37
N ILE A 37 -5.79 6.74 -0.38
CA ILE A 37 -5.26 5.38 -0.56
C ILE A 37 -4.82 4.77 0.78
N SER A 38 -4.15 5.55 1.63
CA SER A 38 -3.73 5.10 2.96
C SER A 38 -4.92 4.70 3.82
N SER A 39 -5.96 5.55 3.88
CA SER A 39 -7.18 5.26 4.64
C SER A 39 -7.93 4.03 4.12
N ILE A 40 -8.00 3.85 2.79
CA ILE A 40 -8.60 2.65 2.19
C ILE A 40 -7.80 1.40 2.58
N ASN A 41 -6.47 1.48 2.53
CA ASN A 41 -5.61 0.36 2.89
C ASN A 41 -5.76 -0.01 4.36
N GLU A 42 -5.79 0.96 5.28
CA GLU A 42 -5.99 0.72 6.71
C GLU A 42 -7.28 -0.07 6.99
N VAL A 43 -8.39 0.32 6.38
CA VAL A 43 -9.68 -0.38 6.53
C VAL A 43 -9.59 -1.81 5.95
N ASN A 44 -8.98 -1.96 4.78
CA ASN A 44 -8.89 -3.25 4.11
C ASN A 44 -8.00 -4.24 4.87
N VAL A 45 -6.84 -3.79 5.37
CA VAL A 45 -5.93 -4.66 6.12
C VAL A 45 -6.48 -5.01 7.50
N ALA A 46 -7.18 -4.09 8.16
CA ALA A 46 -7.89 -4.39 9.41
C ALA A 46 -8.93 -5.50 9.21
N LYS A 47 -9.74 -5.40 8.14
CA LYS A 47 -10.71 -6.43 7.77
C LYS A 47 -10.04 -7.75 7.44
N TYR A 48 -8.95 -7.72 6.67
CA TYR A 48 -8.20 -8.92 6.29
C TYR A 48 -7.62 -9.64 7.52
N ALA A 49 -6.99 -8.90 8.43
CA ALA A 49 -6.42 -9.44 9.68
C ALA A 49 -7.50 -10.08 10.57
N LYS A 50 -8.65 -9.41 10.75
CA LYS A 50 -9.79 -9.97 11.48
C LYS A 50 -10.26 -11.29 10.85
N SER A 51 -10.53 -11.28 9.54
CA SER A 51 -11.00 -12.47 8.83
C SER A 51 -9.99 -13.62 8.87
N PHE A 52 -8.68 -13.33 8.86
CA PHE A 52 -7.65 -14.34 9.05
C PHE A 52 -7.76 -15.02 10.42
N VAL A 53 -7.90 -14.26 11.50
CA VAL A 53 -8.06 -14.81 12.86
C VAL A 53 -9.32 -15.66 12.97
N GLU A 54 -10.45 -15.13 12.49
CA GLU A 54 -11.75 -15.86 12.48
C GLU A 54 -11.72 -17.13 11.62
N THR A 55 -10.79 -17.21 10.65
CA THR A 55 -10.61 -18.43 9.83
C THR A 55 -9.81 -19.49 10.56
N ILE A 56 -8.83 -19.09 11.39
CA ILE A 56 -8.02 -20.03 12.19
C ILE A 56 -8.81 -20.52 13.40
N ASP A 57 -9.58 -19.63 14.03
CA ASP A 57 -10.48 -19.93 15.12
C ASP A 57 -11.87 -19.33 14.83
N SER A 58 -12.79 -20.18 14.39
CA SER A 58 -14.16 -19.79 14.07
C SER A 58 -14.99 -19.38 15.29
N THR A 59 -14.49 -19.60 16.50
CA THR A 59 -15.15 -19.20 17.75
C THR A 59 -14.61 -17.89 18.33
N ALA A 60 -13.52 -17.37 17.78
CA ALA A 60 -12.93 -16.11 18.21
C ALA A 60 -13.86 -14.94 17.88
N ASP A 61 -14.27 -14.19 18.91
CA ASP A 61 -14.98 -12.91 18.77
C ASP A 61 -13.98 -11.77 18.97
N VAL A 62 -13.29 -11.42 17.89
CA VAL A 62 -12.20 -10.43 17.92
C VAL A 62 -12.53 -9.20 17.10
N THR A 63 -11.86 -8.11 17.42
CA THR A 63 -11.90 -6.86 16.66
C THR A 63 -10.49 -6.46 16.24
N ALA A 64 -10.38 -5.78 15.10
CA ALA A 64 -9.13 -5.15 14.70
C ALA A 64 -8.97 -3.82 15.47
N GLY A 65 -7.84 -3.65 16.13
CA GLY A 65 -7.47 -2.43 16.85
C GLY A 65 -6.69 -1.48 15.94
N ASN A 66 -5.56 -0.96 16.45
CA ASN A 66 -4.73 -0.04 15.69
C ASN A 66 -4.08 -0.73 14.48
N VAL A 67 -3.95 0.03 13.40
CA VAL A 67 -3.21 -0.36 12.20
C VAL A 67 -1.93 0.46 12.15
N LEU A 68 -0.79 -0.18 12.38
CA LEU A 68 0.52 0.42 12.21
C LEU A 68 1.03 0.19 10.80
N THR A 69 1.30 1.27 10.07
CA THR A 69 1.95 1.21 8.76
C THR A 69 3.44 0.98 8.92
N MET A 70 3.96 -0.05 8.27
CA MET A 70 5.39 -0.33 8.23
C MET A 70 6.00 0.24 6.95
N TYR A 71 7.14 0.91 7.10
CA TYR A 71 7.88 1.50 5.99
C TYR A 71 9.19 0.75 5.77
N SER A 72 9.60 0.67 4.51
CA SER A 72 10.96 0.27 4.11
C SER A 72 11.94 1.44 4.30
N GLU A 73 13.23 1.17 4.16
CA GLU A 73 14.29 2.19 4.22
C GLU A 73 14.09 3.34 3.22
N ASN A 74 13.39 3.08 2.11
CA ASN A 74 13.09 4.08 1.07
C ASN A 74 11.73 4.79 1.29
N GLU A 75 11.16 4.75 2.49
CA GLU A 75 9.86 5.33 2.85
C GLU A 75 8.64 4.79 2.06
N ASN A 76 8.81 3.67 1.36
CA ASN A 76 7.70 2.95 0.75
C ASN A 76 7.03 2.05 1.77
N ILE A 77 5.70 1.92 1.70
CA ILE A 77 4.92 0.99 2.54
C ILE A 77 5.42 -0.43 2.28
N SER A 78 5.87 -1.11 3.34
CA SER A 78 6.35 -2.49 3.31
C SER A 78 5.33 -3.49 3.88
N GLY A 79 4.31 -3.00 4.59
CA GLY A 79 3.21 -3.78 5.12
C GLY A 79 2.50 -3.04 6.25
N TYR A 80 1.65 -3.77 6.96
CA TYR A 80 0.88 -3.27 8.09
C TYR A 80 0.94 -4.27 9.25
N CYS A 81 0.98 -3.77 10.48
CA CYS A 81 0.75 -4.57 11.68
C CYS A 81 -0.57 -4.15 12.30
N VAL A 82 -1.50 -5.09 12.44
CA VAL A 82 -2.86 -4.85 12.96
C VAL A 82 -2.96 -5.47 14.34
N ASP A 83 -3.34 -4.67 15.33
CA ASP A 83 -3.66 -5.17 16.66
C ASP A 83 -4.93 -6.03 16.61
N ILE A 84 -4.94 -7.14 17.35
CA ILE A 84 -6.13 -7.97 17.54
C ILE A 84 -6.58 -7.79 18.98
N LEU A 85 -7.87 -7.47 19.15
CA LEU A 85 -8.47 -7.24 20.45
C LEU A 85 -9.60 -8.24 20.69
N GLU A 86 -9.72 -8.72 21.91
CA GLU A 86 -10.84 -9.52 22.40
C GLU A 86 -11.48 -8.76 23.57
N ASP A 87 -12.78 -8.49 23.48
CA ASP A 87 -13.50 -7.62 24.43
C ASP A 87 -12.83 -6.25 24.67
N GLY A 88 -12.12 -5.72 23.67
CA GLY A 88 -11.38 -4.46 23.74
C GLY A 88 -10.02 -4.55 24.44
N TYR A 89 -9.58 -5.74 24.86
CA TYR A 89 -8.27 -5.97 25.46
C TYR A 89 -7.27 -6.55 24.44
N PRO A 90 -5.96 -6.28 24.57
CA PRO A 90 -4.95 -6.84 23.67
C PRO A 90 -4.97 -8.36 23.65
N ASN A 91 -5.16 -8.93 22.47
CA ASN A 91 -5.20 -10.36 22.22
C ASN A 91 -4.31 -10.79 21.04
N GLY A 92 -3.24 -10.04 20.81
CA GLY A 92 -2.28 -10.34 19.75
C GLY A 92 -2.21 -9.31 18.64
N TYR A 93 -1.62 -9.74 17.53
CA TYR A 93 -1.40 -8.93 16.34
C TYR A 93 -1.23 -9.80 15.10
N VAL A 94 -1.48 -9.20 13.93
CA VAL A 94 -1.26 -9.81 12.62
C VAL A 94 -0.46 -8.85 11.75
N VAL A 95 0.65 -9.33 11.20
CA VAL A 95 1.48 -8.60 10.24
C VAL A 95 1.07 -9.02 8.83
N VAL A 96 0.56 -8.07 8.06
CA VAL A 96 0.15 -8.23 6.67
C VAL A 96 1.17 -7.55 5.77
N LYS A 97 1.71 -8.29 4.79
CA LYS A 97 2.56 -7.77 3.72
C LYS A 97 1.89 -8.02 2.37
N PHE A 98 2.44 -7.45 1.31
CA PHE A 98 1.93 -7.65 -0.04
C PHE A 98 2.93 -8.44 -0.88
N SER A 99 2.45 -9.50 -1.53
CA SER A 99 3.19 -10.26 -2.54
C SER A 99 2.36 -10.26 -3.81
N ASP A 100 2.93 -9.79 -4.91
CA ASP A 100 2.20 -9.66 -6.20
C ASP A 100 0.88 -8.87 -6.09
N ASN A 101 0.85 -7.84 -5.24
CA ASN A 101 -0.32 -7.03 -4.86
C ASN A 101 -1.40 -7.75 -4.04
N ASP A 102 -1.22 -9.02 -3.69
CA ASP A 102 -2.12 -9.75 -2.80
C ASP A 102 -1.67 -9.63 -1.33
N PRO A 103 -2.62 -9.45 -0.38
CA PRO A 103 -2.30 -9.44 1.04
C PRO A 103 -1.91 -10.85 1.50
N VAL A 104 -0.82 -10.94 2.25
CA VAL A 104 -0.28 -12.18 2.82
C VAL A 104 0.05 -11.96 4.29
N VAL A 105 -0.35 -12.90 5.15
CA VAL A 105 0.08 -12.88 6.55
C VAL A 105 1.55 -13.30 6.62
N SER A 106 2.41 -12.39 7.06
CA SER A 106 3.85 -12.63 7.21
C SER A 106 4.20 -13.16 8.59
N GLU A 107 3.48 -12.73 9.62
CA GLU A 107 3.73 -13.03 11.02
C GLU A 107 2.45 -12.78 11.82
N PHE A 108 2.20 -13.55 12.87
CA PHE A 108 1.13 -13.27 13.82
C PHE A 108 1.44 -13.91 15.17
N SER A 109 0.82 -13.38 16.22
CA SER A 109 0.80 -13.99 17.55
C SER A 109 -0.53 -13.66 18.20
N LEU A 110 -1.20 -14.67 18.75
CA LEU A 110 -2.55 -14.55 19.35
C LEU A 110 -2.52 -15.11 20.76
N GLY A 111 -3.26 -14.47 21.66
CA GLY A 111 -3.37 -14.88 23.05
C GLY A 111 -3.48 -13.71 24.00
N GLU A 112 -4.04 -13.99 25.18
CA GLU A 112 -4.36 -12.98 26.17
C GLU A 112 -3.13 -12.11 26.51
N ASN A 113 -3.32 -10.80 26.49
CA ASN A 113 -2.32 -9.79 26.81
C ASN A 113 -1.08 -9.78 25.88
N ILE A 114 -1.12 -10.47 24.75
CA ILE A 114 -0.09 -10.31 23.72
C ILE A 114 -0.28 -8.94 23.06
N ARG A 115 0.81 -8.17 23.05
CA ARG A 115 0.85 -6.84 22.45
C ARG A 115 1.69 -6.85 21.19
N ASN A 116 1.32 -5.97 20.28
CA ASN A 116 2.07 -5.68 19.07
C ASN A 116 3.48 -5.15 19.42
N PRO A 117 4.56 -5.87 19.06
CA PRO A 117 5.92 -5.43 19.36
C PRO A 117 6.35 -4.22 18.51
N TYR A 118 5.77 -4.06 17.32
CA TYR A 118 6.10 -2.97 16.39
C TYR A 118 5.63 -1.61 16.92
N ALA A 119 4.57 -1.57 17.74
CA ALA A 119 4.10 -0.35 18.38
C ALA A 119 5.17 0.34 19.25
N LYS A 120 6.09 -0.44 19.84
CA LYS A 120 7.18 0.10 20.68
C LYS A 120 8.47 0.36 19.91
N ILE A 121 8.69 -0.36 18.81
CA ILE A 121 9.90 -0.23 17.98
C ILE A 121 9.80 1.00 17.07
N MET A 122 8.57 1.41 16.73
CA MET A 122 8.29 2.51 15.82
C MET A 122 7.95 3.84 16.51
N GLU A 123 7.99 3.89 17.85
CA GLU A 123 8.05 5.15 18.64
C GLU A 123 9.44 5.79 18.54
#